data_AF-A0A7S2KSX7-F1
#
_entry.id   AF-A0A7S2KSX7-F1
#
_cell.length_a   1.000
_cell.length_b   1.000
_cell.length_c   1.000
_cell.angle_alpha   90.00
_cell.angle_beta   90.00
_cell.angle_gamma   90.00
#
_symmetry.space_group_name_H-M   'P 1'
#
loop_
_entity.id
_entity.type
_entity.pdbx_description
1 polymer ?
#
loop_
_entity_poly.entity_id
_entity_poly.type
_entity_poly.pdbx_seq_one_letter_code
_entity_poly.pdbx_strand_id
1 'polypeptide(L)'
;GQQPRGYSLVACDIKTGRTHQIRIHMRHLGHPLVADYKYIPSPEDRERDRRWCPRLFLHCYRLGFESLRGQELVVCPLPLDLKMALRRLGAAESEPIASDLLFGQTSWQRDLLRPGTGQWQPGT
;
A
#
# COMPACT_ATOMS: atom_id res chain seq x y z
N GLY A 1 -11.23 -15.20 25.31
CA GLY A 1 -9.98 -14.45 25.42
C GLY A 1 -9.81 -13.57 24.20
N GLN A 2 -9.68 -12.26 24.37
CA GLN A 2 -9.36 -11.36 23.25
C GLN A 2 -7.87 -11.47 22.96
N GLN A 3 -7.53 -11.98 21.77
CA GLN A 3 -6.19 -11.84 21.21
C GLN A 3 -5.81 -10.34 21.18
N PRO A 4 -4.60 -9.94 21.58
CA PRO A 4 -4.14 -8.58 21.37
C PRO A 4 -4.16 -8.29 19.87
N ARG A 5 -4.99 -7.34 19.44
CA ARG A 5 -5.10 -6.97 18.02
C ARG A 5 -3.89 -6.14 17.63
N GLY A 6 -2.93 -6.76 16.96
CA GLY A 6 -1.81 -6.07 16.33
C GLY A 6 -2.20 -5.41 15.00
N TYR A 7 -1.43 -4.42 14.59
CA TYR A 7 -1.52 -3.79 13.26
C TYR A 7 -0.29 -4.18 12.43
N SER A 8 -0.48 -4.36 11.12
CA SER A 8 0.61 -4.64 10.19
C SER A 8 0.65 -3.57 9.10
N LEU A 9 1.82 -3.02 8.84
CA LEU A 9 2.07 -2.21 7.65
C LEU A 9 2.34 -3.13 6.47
N VAL A 10 1.64 -2.93 5.36
CA VAL A 10 1.68 -3.82 4.20
C VAL A 10 1.87 -3.02 2.93
N ALA A 11 2.64 -3.58 2.01
CA ALA A 11 2.76 -3.13 0.64
C ALA A 11 1.84 -4.00 -0.24
N CYS A 12 1.18 -3.39 -1.23
CA CYS A 12 0.31 -4.11 -2.14
C CYS A 12 0.57 -3.68 -3.58
N ASP A 13 0.80 -4.66 -4.46
CA ASP A 13 0.85 -4.45 -5.90
C ASP A 13 -0.53 -4.69 -6.52
N ILE A 14 -1.07 -3.67 -7.20
CA ILE A 14 -2.33 -3.80 -7.92
C ILE A 14 -2.09 -4.39 -9.31
N LYS A 15 -2.78 -5.47 -9.64
CA LYS A 15 -2.77 -6.07 -10.99
C LYS A 15 -3.97 -5.62 -11.84
N THR A 16 -5.04 -5.18 -11.19
CA THR A 16 -6.27 -4.71 -11.82
C THR A 16 -6.79 -3.47 -11.10
N GLY A 17 -7.62 -2.65 -11.77
CA GLY A 17 -8.15 -1.39 -11.25
C GLY A 17 -9.60 -1.44 -10.76
N ARG A 18 -10.05 -2.54 -10.14
CA ARG A 18 -11.46 -2.63 -9.70
C ARG A 18 -11.74 -1.70 -8.52
N THR A 19 -12.96 -1.17 -8.45
CA THR A 19 -13.39 -0.27 -7.37
C THR A 19 -13.16 -0.90 -5.99
N HIS A 20 -12.46 -0.17 -5.12
CA HIS A 20 -12.16 -0.59 -3.74
C HIS A 20 -11.44 -1.94 -3.60
N GLN A 21 -10.75 -2.42 -4.63
CA GLN A 21 -10.17 -3.76 -4.68
C GLN A 21 -9.35 -4.13 -3.43
N ILE A 22 -8.36 -3.30 -3.06
CA ILE A 22 -7.53 -3.53 -1.86
C ILE A 22 -8.39 -3.62 -0.60
N ARG A 23 -9.33 -2.68 -0.43
CA ARG A 23 -10.18 -2.58 0.76
C ARG A 23 -11.05 -3.83 0.94
N ILE A 24 -11.67 -4.29 -0.14
CA ILE A 24 -12.52 -5.49 -0.15
C ILE A 24 -11.69 -6.75 0.11
N HIS A 25 -10.54 -6.89 -0.55
CA HIS A 25 -9.67 -8.06 -0.37
C HIS A 25 -9.15 -8.17 1.06
N MET A 26 -8.62 -7.09 1.61
CA MET A 26 -8.09 -7.05 2.97
C MET A 26 -9.17 -7.34 4.01
N ARG A 27 -10.38 -6.80 3.80
CA ARG A 27 -11.55 -7.13 4.61
C ARG A 27 -11.92 -8.62 4.54
N HIS A 28 -11.94 -9.21 3.34
CA HIS A 28 -12.26 -10.62 3.12
C HIS A 28 -11.24 -11.56 3.79
N LEU A 29 -9.96 -11.18 3.78
CA LEU A 29 -8.88 -11.89 4.48
C LEU A 29 -8.93 -11.76 6.01
N GLY A 30 -9.90 -11.03 6.57
CA GLY A 30 -10.00 -10.81 8.02
C GLY A 30 -9.12 -9.67 8.56
N HIS A 31 -8.42 -8.94 7.68
CA HIS A 31 -7.51 -7.86 8.03
C HIS A 31 -7.94 -6.54 7.37
N PRO A 32 -9.10 -5.95 7.73
CA PRO A 32 -9.57 -4.72 7.09
C PRO A 32 -8.58 -3.56 7.26
N LEU A 33 -8.57 -2.65 6.29
CA LEU A 33 -7.74 -1.45 6.37
C LEU A 33 -8.17 -0.55 7.53
N VAL A 34 -7.18 0.06 8.17
CA VAL A 34 -7.37 0.99 9.29
C VAL A 34 -8.20 2.20 8.86
N ALA A 35 -9.11 2.61 9.74
CA ALA A 35 -9.99 3.76 9.55
C ALA A 35 -10.86 3.66 8.27
N ASP A 36 -11.14 2.43 7.81
CA ASP A 36 -12.07 2.16 6.73
C ASP A 36 -13.53 2.12 7.21
N TYR A 37 -14.21 3.27 7.12
CA TYR A 37 -15.60 3.39 7.55
C TYR A 37 -16.61 2.52 6.81
N LYS A 38 -16.29 2.09 5.59
CA LYS A 38 -17.21 1.32 4.75
C LYS A 38 -17.08 -0.18 5.02
N TYR A 39 -15.87 -0.65 5.25
CA TYR A 39 -15.60 -2.09 5.34
C TYR A 39 -15.33 -2.57 6.76
N ILE A 40 -15.05 -1.72 7.75
CA ILE A 40 -15.02 -2.13 9.16
C ILE A 40 -16.47 -2.18 9.71
N PRO A 41 -16.98 -3.35 10.13
CA PRO A 41 -18.37 -3.47 10.60
C PRO A 41 -18.55 -2.89 12.00
N SER A 42 -17.59 -3.15 12.91
CA SER A 42 -17.69 -2.78 14.31
C SER A 42 -17.53 -1.26 14.46
N PRO A 43 -18.52 -0.56 15.06
CA PRO A 43 -18.37 0.84 15.44
C PRO A 43 -17.20 1.08 16.39
N GLU A 44 -16.97 0.15 17.33
CA GLU A 44 -15.88 0.23 18.31
C GLU A 44 -14.51 0.16 17.64
N ASP A 45 -14.37 -0.72 16.64
CA ASP A 45 -13.13 -0.83 15.86
C ASP A 45 -12.86 0.46 15.06
N ARG A 46 -13.90 1.04 14.46
CA ARG A 46 -13.80 2.31 13.73
C ARG A 46 -13.39 3.46 14.65
N GLU A 47 -14.00 3.54 15.82
CA GLU A 47 -13.69 4.60 16.79
C GLU A 47 -12.29 4.44 17.36
N ARG A 48 -11.85 3.20 17.64
CA ARG A 48 -10.47 2.94 18.06
C ARG A 48 -9.46 3.40 17.01
N ASP A 49 -9.67 3.07 15.74
CA ASP A 49 -8.78 3.48 14.65
C ASP A 49 -8.73 5.00 14.49
N ARG A 50 -9.88 5.68 14.62
CA ARG A 50 -9.99 7.15 14.54
C ARG A 50 -9.15 7.89 15.56
N ARG A 51 -8.93 7.32 16.75
CA ARG A 51 -8.15 7.98 17.83
C ARG A 51 -6.72 8.30 17.40
N TRP A 52 -6.15 7.51 16.50
CA TRP A 52 -4.76 7.66 16.09
C TRP A 52 -4.58 7.87 14.58
N CYS A 53 -5.51 7.37 13.75
CA CYS A 53 -5.50 7.53 12.30
C CYS A 53 -6.65 8.43 11.82
N PRO A 54 -6.37 9.60 11.21
CA PRO A 54 -7.41 10.57 10.87
C PRO A 54 -8.26 10.18 9.64
N ARG A 55 -7.75 9.29 8.78
CA ARG A 55 -8.40 8.87 7.52
C ARG A 55 -8.02 7.44 7.17
N LEU A 56 -8.65 6.89 6.13
CA LEU A 56 -8.28 5.59 5.56
C LEU A 56 -6.75 5.49 5.37
N PHE A 57 -6.14 4.50 6.03
CA PHE A 57 -4.71 4.21 5.88
C PHE A 57 -4.48 3.45 4.57
N LEU A 58 -4.57 4.17 3.47
CA LEU A 58 -4.26 3.71 2.12
C LEU A 58 -3.55 4.85 1.39
N HIS A 59 -2.42 4.53 0.76
CA HIS A 59 -1.57 5.51 0.08
C HIS A 59 -0.91 4.88 -1.14
N CYS A 60 -1.00 5.55 -2.29
CA CYS A 60 -0.25 5.16 -3.48
C CYS A 60 1.19 5.67 -3.33
N TYR A 61 2.10 4.80 -2.93
CA TYR A 61 3.49 5.18 -2.68
C TYR A 61 4.32 5.25 -3.98
N ARG A 62 4.05 4.35 -4.94
CA ARG A 62 4.78 4.24 -6.20
C ARG A 62 3.81 4.03 -7.35
N LEU A 63 4.07 4.70 -8.47
CA LEU A 63 3.36 4.53 -9.73
C LEU A 63 4.37 4.42 -10.86
N GLY A 64 4.43 3.26 -11.51
CA GLY A 64 5.23 3.05 -12.71
C GLY A 64 4.32 2.96 -13.94
N PHE A 65 4.74 3.57 -15.05
CA PHE A 65 4.02 3.53 -16.32
C PHE A 65 4.98 3.77 -17.49
N GLU A 66 4.57 3.39 -18.68
CA GLU A 66 5.27 3.71 -19.92
C GLU A 66 4.72 5.02 -20.51
N SER A 67 5.62 5.92 -20.89
CA SER A 67 5.32 7.18 -21.55
C SER A 67 5.93 7.21 -22.95
N LEU A 68 5.67 8.28 -23.72
CA LEU A 68 6.33 8.51 -25.02
C LEU A 68 7.86 8.64 -24.92
N ARG A 69 8.39 8.83 -23.71
CA ARG A 69 9.83 8.95 -23.42
C ARG A 69 10.43 7.64 -22.89
N GLY A 70 9.62 6.59 -22.79
CA GLY A 70 10.01 5.30 -22.22
C GLY A 70 9.41 5.09 -20.82
N GLN A 71 10.11 4.30 -20.02
CA GLN A 71 9.63 3.89 -18.71
C GLN A 71 9.78 5.03 -17.68
N GLU A 72 8.69 5.35 -16.98
CA GLU A 72 8.66 6.36 -15.93
C GLU A 72 8.24 5.75 -14.59
N LEU A 73 8.86 6.23 -13.51
CA LEU A 73 8.54 5.88 -12.13
C LEU A 73 8.34 7.14 -11.31
N VAL A 74 7.17 7.26 -10.69
CA VAL A 74 6.84 8.34 -9.76
C VAL A 74 6.77 7.77 -8.35
N VAL A 75 7.50 8.40 -7.42
CA VAL A 75 7.46 8.09 -5.99
C VAL A 75 6.72 9.21 -5.27
N CYS A 76 5.73 8.84 -4.46
CA CYS A 76 4.98 9.74 -3.60
C CYS A 76 5.20 9.31 -2.15
N PRO A 77 6.12 9.95 -1.41
CA PRO A 77 6.39 9.60 -0.01
C PRO A 77 5.13 9.63 0.84
N LEU A 78 5.13 8.86 1.93
CA LEU A 78 4.00 8.84 2.85
C LEU A 78 3.70 10.27 3.35
N PRO A 79 2.45 10.76 3.25
CA PRO A 79 2.11 12.10 3.70
C PRO A 79 2.22 12.22 5.22
N LEU A 80 2.36 13.46 5.69
CA LEU A 80 2.65 13.77 7.09
C LEU A 80 1.60 13.19 8.05
N ASP A 81 0.32 13.21 7.68
CA ASP A 81 -0.78 12.68 8.47
C ASP A 81 -0.65 11.17 8.75
N LEU A 82 -0.29 10.37 7.74
CA LEU A 82 -0.09 8.93 7.89
C LEU A 82 1.24 8.61 8.59
N LYS A 83 2.29 9.42 8.38
CA LYS A 83 3.53 9.33 9.17
C LYS A 83 3.25 9.54 10.66
N MET A 84 2.47 10.55 10.99
CA MET A 84 2.07 10.84 12.37
C MET A 84 1.20 9.71 12.94
N ALA A 85 0.34 9.09 12.14
CA ALA A 85 -0.44 7.91 12.56
C ALA A 85 0.47 6.72 12.90
N LEU A 86 1.51 6.43 12.10
CA LEU A 86 2.49 5.39 12.41
C LEU A 86 3.27 5.69 13.70
N ARG A 87 3.72 6.94 13.89
CA ARG A 87 4.40 7.36 15.12
C ARG A 87 3.53 7.15 16.36
N ARG A 88 2.22 7.44 16.28
CA ARG A 88 1.27 7.21 17.38
C ARG A 88 1.09 5.74 17.73
N LEU A 89 1.25 4.83 16.77
CA LEU A 89 1.24 3.38 17.01
C LEU A 89 2.55 2.86 17.65
N GLY A 90 3.57 3.72 17.81
CA GLY A 90 4.89 3.27 18.25
C GLY A 90 5.63 2.46 17.19
N ALA A 91 5.16 2.46 15.93
CA ALA A 91 5.94 1.95 14.82
C ALA A 91 7.14 2.88 14.67
N ALA A 92 8.34 2.39 15.00
CA ALA A 92 9.57 3.11 14.73
C ALA A 92 9.58 3.52 13.26
N GLU A 93 10.10 4.72 12.96
CA GLU A 93 10.55 5.03 11.60
C GLU A 93 11.74 4.11 11.33
N SER A 94 11.48 2.84 11.07
CA SER A 94 12.47 1.95 10.50
C SER A 94 12.87 2.59 9.18
N GLU A 95 14.08 3.16 9.15
CA GLU A 95 14.94 3.42 7.99
C GLU A 95 14.19 3.36 6.67
N PRO A 96 13.96 4.52 6.01
CA PRO A 96 12.83 4.82 5.14
C PRO A 96 12.35 3.58 4.40
N ILE A 97 11.55 2.70 5.05
CA ILE A 97 11.52 1.25 4.75
C ILE A 97 11.83 1.08 3.30
N ALA A 98 13.12 0.83 2.98
CA ALA A 98 13.61 1.04 1.62
C ALA A 98 12.55 0.38 0.78
N SER A 99 11.81 1.15 -0.02
CA SER A 99 10.55 0.60 -0.54
C SER A 99 10.87 -0.69 -1.30
N ASP A 100 12.10 -0.78 -1.80
CA ASP A 100 12.80 -1.95 -2.32
C ASP A 100 12.86 -3.21 -1.43
N LEU A 101 12.76 -3.11 -0.10
CA LEU A 101 12.65 -4.21 0.87
C LEU A 101 11.21 -4.69 1.09
N LEU A 102 10.21 -3.78 1.08
CA LEU A 102 8.78 -4.14 1.17
C LEU A 102 8.22 -4.64 -0.16
N PHE A 103 8.63 -3.98 -1.23
CA PHE A 103 8.42 -4.36 -2.62
C PHE A 103 9.69 -5.09 -3.09
N GLY A 104 9.99 -6.25 -2.48
CA GLY A 104 11.09 -7.08 -2.95
C GLY A 104 10.98 -7.28 -4.46
N GLN A 105 12.10 -7.25 -5.19
CA GLN A 105 12.20 -7.18 -6.67
C GLN A 105 10.98 -7.76 -7.42
N THR A 106 9.95 -6.94 -7.58
CA THR A 106 8.73 -7.31 -8.27
C THR A 106 9.08 -7.45 -9.76
N SER A 107 8.34 -8.30 -10.49
CA SER A 107 8.64 -8.58 -11.91
C SER A 107 8.75 -7.32 -12.76
N TRP A 108 7.97 -6.27 -12.46
CA TRP A 108 8.04 -4.98 -13.15
C TRP A 108 9.26 -4.14 -12.75
N GLN A 109 9.83 -4.29 -11.55
CA GLN A 109 11.12 -3.67 -11.21
C GLN A 109 12.27 -4.23 -12.05
N ARG A 110 12.23 -5.51 -12.46
CA ARG A 110 13.29 -6.07 -13.34
C ARG A 110 13.25 -5.49 -14.74
N ASP A 111 12.05 -5.24 -15.26
CA ASP A 111 11.87 -4.71 -16.62
C ASP A 111 12.05 -3.19 -16.68
N LEU A 112 11.77 -2.47 -15.59
CA LEU A 112 12.00 -1.02 -15.47
C LEU A 112 13.47 -0.65 -15.18
N LEU A 113 14.28 -1.60 -14.69
CA LEU A 113 15.70 -1.39 -14.32
C LEU A 113 16.68 -1.89 -15.38
N ARG A 114 16.21 -2.38 -16.53
CA ARG A 114 17.07 -2.73 -17.67
C ARG A 114 17.08 -1.57 -18.68
N PRO A 115 18.21 -0.85 -18.83
CA PRO A 115 18.36 0.01 -19.99
C PRO A 115 18.49 -0.89 -21.22
N GLY A 116 17.43 -0.94 -22.03
CA GLY A 116 17.43 -1.49 -23.38
C GLY A 116 17.35 -3.00 -23.50
N THR A 117 16.14 -3.53 -23.66
CA THR A 117 15.86 -4.57 -24.67
C THR A 117 14.39 -4.43 -25.08
N GLY A 118 14.13 -3.58 -26.07
CA GLY A 118 12.84 -3.53 -26.73
C GLY A 118 12.58 -4.86 -27.44
N GLN A 119 11.59 -5.61 -26.98
CA GLN A 119 10.82 -6.53 -27.81
C GLN A 119 9.50 -6.87 -27.11
N TRP A 120 8.44 -6.16 -27.52
CA TRP A 120 7.07 -6.53 -27.21
C TRP A 120 6.64 -7.65 -28.17
N GLN A 121 6.07 -8.74 -27.66
CA GLN A 121 5.37 -9.74 -28.47
C GLN A 121 3.87 -9.74 -28.11
N PRO A 122 2.96 -9.69 -29.09
CA PRO A 122 1.53 -9.84 -28.84
C PRO A 122 1.21 -11.26 -28.39
N GLY A 123 0.42 -11.38 -27.32
CA GLY A 123 -0.22 -12.64 -26.92
C GLY A 123 -1.41 -12.95 -27.84
N THR A 124 -1.50 -14.21 -28.25
CA THR A 124 -2.60 -14.83 -29.02
C THR A 124 -3.93 -14.81 -28.28
#